data_AF-A0A0D0Q1T0-F1
#
_entry.id   AF-A0A0D0Q1T0-F1
#
_cell.length_a   1.000
_cell.length_b   1.000
_cell.length_c   1.000
_cell.angle_alpha   90.00
_cell.angle_beta   90.00
_cell.angle_gamma   90.00
#
_symmetry.space_group_name_H-M   'P 1'
#
loop_
_entity.id
_entity.type
_entity.pdbx_description
1 polymer ?
#
loop_
_entity_poly.entity_id
_entity_poly.type
_entity_poly.pdbx_seq_one_letter_code
_entity_poly.pdbx_strand_id
1 'polypeptide(L)' 'MTEVFEQELRAQLALARRALLEARDAEDDHGAQAHAGRIAGLLRIAEQHGIAVPSRSGTEPEPQKES' A
#
# COMPACT_ATOMS: atom_id res chain seq x y z
N MET A 1 16.69 11.31 -8.32
CA MET A 1 15.35 11.12 -8.92
C MET A 1 14.54 10.06 -8.18
N THR A 2 15.15 8.94 -7.76
CA THR A 2 14.48 7.84 -7.06
C THR A 2 13.79 8.23 -5.74
N GLU A 3 14.36 9.14 -4.95
CA GLU A 3 13.75 9.57 -3.67
C GLU A 3 12.44 10.34 -3.82
N VAL A 4 12.32 11.23 -4.83
CA VAL A 4 11.08 11.98 -5.05
C VAL A 4 9.97 11.04 -5.49
N PHE A 5 10.28 10.14 -6.43
CA PHE A 5 9.36 9.09 -6.86
C PHE A 5 8.93 8.18 -5.70
N GLU A 6 9.87 7.76 -4.85
CA GLU A 6 9.58 6.93 -3.67
C GLU A 6 8.63 7.65 -2.69
N GLN A 7 8.86 8.94 -2.45
CA GLN A 7 7.98 9.73 -1.59
C GLN A 7 6.58 9.89 -2.19
N GLU A 8 6.48 10.17 -3.49
CA GLU A 8 5.21 10.27 -4.20
C GLU A 8 4.44 8.94 -4.18
N LEU A 9 5.14 7.83 -4.43
CA LEU A 9 4.54 6.49 -4.39
C LEU A 9 3.98 6.16 -3.00
N ARG A 10 4.75 6.46 -1.94
CA ARG A 10 4.30 6.29 -0.55
C ARG A 10 3.11 7.17 -0.23
N ALA A 11 3.12 8.43 -0.66
CA ALA A 11 2.01 9.35 -0.46
C ALA A 11 0.74 8.87 -1.17
N GLN A 12 0.86 8.45 -2.44
CA GLN A 12 -0.26 7.90 -3.20
C GLN A 12 -0.81 6.61 -2.58
N LEU A 13 0.06 5.75 -2.05
CA LEU A 13 -0.35 4.53 -1.37
C LEU A 13 -1.10 4.84 -0.06
N ALA A 14 -0.62 5.81 0.72
CA ALA A 14 -1.29 6.26 1.94
C ALA A 14 -2.68 6.85 1.65
N LEU A 15 -2.78 7.69 0.60
CA LEU A 15 -4.04 8.27 0.15
C LEU A 15 -5.03 7.20 -0.32
N ALA A 16 -4.60 6.27 -1.18
CA ALA A 16 -5.47 5.19 -1.67
C ALA A 16 -5.96 4.29 -0.53
N ARG A 17 -5.09 4.02 0.45
CA ARG A 17 -5.43 3.28 1.68
C ARG A 17 -6.49 3.99 2.51
N ARG A 18 -6.39 5.30 2.67
CA ARG A 18 -7.39 6.10 3.38
C ARG A 18 -8.73 6.09 2.64
N ALA A 19 -8.72 6.36 1.33
CA ALA A 19 -9.92 6.35 0.51
C ALA A 19 -10.63 4.98 0.51
N LEU A 20 -9.88 3.87 0.54
CA LEU A 20 -10.46 2.53 0.71
C LEU A 20 -11.19 2.38 2.05
N LEU A 21 -10.66 2.93 3.14
CA LEU A 21 -11.35 2.87 4.43
C LEU A 21 -12.63 3.73 4.40
N GLU A 22 -12.54 4.93 3.83
CA GLU A 22 -13.69 5.84 3.69
C GLU A 22 -14.79 5.22 2.82
N ALA A 23 -14.44 4.59 1.68
CA ALA A 23 -15.41 3.89 0.84
C ALA A 23 -16.06 2.70 1.55
N ARG A 24 -15.31 1.95 2.37
CA ARG A 24 -15.87 0.86 3.17
C ARG A 24 -16.80 1.34 4.27
N ASP A 25 -16.44 2.43 4.94
CA ASP A 25 -17.27 3.06 5.98
C ASP A 25 -18.58 3.61 5.40
N ALA A 26 -18.53 4.08 4.14
CA ALA A 26 -19.68 4.54 3.39
C ALA A 26 -20.49 3.43 2.69
N GLU A 27 -20.13 2.16 2.87
CA GLU A 27 -20.72 1.00 2.16
C GLU A 27 -20.68 1.16 0.61
N ASP A 28 -19.71 1.92 0.10
CA ASP A 28 -19.46 2.09 -1.33
C ASP A 28 -18.55 0.96 -1.84
N ASP A 29 -19.17 -0.18 -2.15
CA ASP A 29 -18.48 -1.36 -2.67
C ASP A 29 -17.70 -1.09 -3.96
N HIS A 30 -18.23 -0.23 -4.83
CA HIS A 30 -17.58 0.11 -6.08
C HIS A 30 -16.34 0.97 -5.84
N GLY A 31 -16.45 1.99 -4.99
CA GLY A 31 -15.31 2.80 -4.54
C GLY A 31 -14.25 1.96 -3.82
N ALA A 32 -14.68 1.04 -2.95
CA ALA A 32 -13.78 0.14 -2.24
C ALA A 32 -13.01 -0.76 -3.22
N GLN A 33 -13.68 -1.34 -4.21
CA GLN A 33 -13.02 -2.16 -5.23
C GLN A 33 -12.04 -1.35 -6.09
N ALA A 34 -12.42 -0.13 -6.49
CA ALA A 34 -11.56 0.76 -7.26
C ALA A 34 -10.28 1.15 -6.49
N HIS A 35 -10.41 1.51 -5.22
CA HIS A 35 -9.27 1.85 -4.37
C HIS A 35 -8.39 0.63 -4.06
N ALA A 36 -8.98 -0.56 -3.87
CA ALA A 36 -8.24 -1.80 -3.72
C ALA A 36 -7.37 -2.12 -4.96
N GLY A 37 -7.92 -1.97 -6.16
CA GLY A 37 -7.18 -2.12 -7.42
C GLY A 37 -6.02 -1.13 -7.55
N ARG A 38 -6.26 0.14 -7.17
CA ARG A 38 -5.21 1.18 -7.16
C ARG A 38 -4.07 0.84 -6.20
N ILE A 39 -4.39 0.37 -4.99
CA ILE A 39 -3.39 -0.06 -4.00
C ILE A 39 -2.54 -1.21 -4.57
N ALA A 40 -3.18 -2.21 -5.18
CA ALA A 40 -2.46 -3.33 -5.79
C ALA A 40 -1.50 -2.88 -6.91
N GLY A 41 -1.93 -1.94 -7.76
CA GLY A 41 -1.06 -1.34 -8.79
C GLY A 41 0.16 -0.62 -8.21
N LEU A 42 -0.06 0.21 -7.18
CA LEU A 42 1.03 0.95 -6.52
C LEU A 42 2.03 0.03 -5.82
N LEU A 43 1.57 -1.05 -5.21
CA LEU A 43 2.44 -2.06 -4.59
C LEU A 43 3.30 -2.79 -5.62
N ARG A 44 2.72 -3.17 -6.76
CA ARG A 44 3.47 -3.79 -7.87
C ARG A 44 4.55 -2.86 -8.41
N ILE A 45 4.24 -1.57 -8.56
CA ILE A 45 5.23 -0.56 -8.96
C ILE A 45 6.35 -0.48 -7.92
N ALA A 46 6.01 -0.44 -6.63
CA ALA A 46 7.01 -0.41 -5.56
C ALA A 46 7.96 -1.62 -5.64
N GLU A 47 7.42 -2.82 -5.81
CA GLU A 47 8.17 -4.06 -5.96
C GLU A 47 9.12 -4.02 -7.16
N GLN A 48 8.62 -3.59 -8.33
CA GLN A 48 9.43 -3.46 -9.55
C GLN A 48 10.61 -2.51 -9.40
N HIS A 49 10.48 -1.50 -8.53
CA HIS A 49 11.52 -0.50 -8.26
C HIS A 49 12.33 -0.78 -6.99
N GLY A 50 12.09 -1.90 -6.30
CA GLY A 50 12.78 -2.25 -5.06
C GLY A 50 12.46 -1.32 -3.88
N ILE A 51 11.33 -0.62 -3.93
CA ILE A 51 10.90 0.32 -2.88
C ILE A 51 10.20 -0.46 -1.77
N ALA A 52 10.78 -0.41 -0.57
CA ALA A 52 10.14 -0.95 0.62
C ALA A 52 8.94 -0.09 1.02
N VAL A 53 7.75 -0.69 1.02
CA VAL A 53 6.50 -0.10 1.52
C VAL A 53 5.91 -1.04 2.57
N PRO A 54 5.53 -0.51 3.74
CA PRO A 54 4.94 -1.34 4.78
C PRO A 54 3.61 -1.92 4.29
N SER A 55 3.53 -3.25 4.27
CA SER A 55 2.28 -3.99 4.14
C SER A 55 1.33 -3.55 5.25
N ARG A 56 0.04 -3.37 4.92
CA ARG A 56 -0.96 -2.97 5.94
C ARG A 56 -1.14 -4.03 7.02
N SER A 57 -0.80 -5.27 6.71
CA SER A 57 -0.49 -6.32 7.66
C SER A 57 0.90 -6.03 8.23
N GLY A 58 0.97 -5.47 9.43
CA GLY A 58 2.14 -5.57 10.27
C GLY A 58 2.38 -7.04 10.61
N THR A 59 2.91 -7.81 9.67
CA THR A 59 3.63 -9.01 10.00
C THR A 59 4.98 -8.51 10.49
N GLU A 60 5.07 -8.37 11.81
CA GLU A 60 6.33 -8.29 12.53
C GLU A 60 7.29 -9.33 11.92
N PRO A 61 8.54 -8.98 11.59
CA PRO A 61 9.48 -9.98 11.13
C PRO A 61 9.58 -11.03 12.23
N GLU A 62 9.15 -12.27 11.94
CA GLU A 62 9.38 -13.38 12.86
C GLU A 62 10.88 -13.39 13.17
N PRO A 63 11.30 -13.36 14.45
CA PRO A 63 12.71 -13.43 14.78
C PRO A 63 13.18 -14.79 14.26
N GLN A 64 14.14 -14.74 13.33
CA GLN A 64 14.86 -15.92 12.88
C GLN A 64 15.43 -16.61 14.11
N LYS A 65 14.82 -17.72 14.53
CA LYS A 65 15.40 -18.62 15.52
C LYS A 65 16.56 -19.34 14.83
N GLU A 66 17.74 -18.75 15.00
CA GLU A 66 19.00 -19.48 14.92
C GLU A 66 19.12 -20.32 16.20
N SER A 67 18.99 -21.64 16.08
CA SER A 67 19.63 -22.69 16.91
C SER A 67 19.17 -24.07 16.47
#